data_AF-A0AA96HR24-F1
#
_entry.id   AF-A0AA96HR24-F1
#
_cell.length_a   1.000
_cell.length_b   1.000
_cell.length_c   1.000
_cell.angle_alpha   90.00
_cell.angle_beta   90.00
_cell.angle_gamma   90.00
#
_symmetry.space_group_name_H-M   'P 1'
#
loop_
_entity.id
_entity.type
_entity.pdbx_description
1 polymer ?
#
loop_
_entity_poly.entity_id
_entity_poly.type
_entity_poly.pdbx_seq_one_letter_code
_entity_poly.pdbx_strand_id
1 'polypeptide(L)'
;MSRVLILCAFIFFLSGCEEREEIKLQGGYEIIRVYGDAHSIATPDGRELVMPNVVSAKDDSLYIIGRTEAPVPAITLPEGLKLQPYGYFIFEKGTGVLSVGLSLKEFQDKLLKENISLKLEN
;
A
#
# COMPACT_ATOMS: atom_id res chain seq x y z
N MET A 1 -16.16 -27.77 -42.37
CA MET A 1 -15.42 -26.49 -42.18
C MET A 1 -15.97 -25.73 -40.97
N SER A 2 -16.07 -26.36 -39.79
CA SER A 2 -16.84 -25.81 -38.64
C SER A 2 -16.39 -26.40 -37.29
N ARG A 3 -15.07 -26.40 -37.03
CA ARG A 3 -14.50 -26.76 -35.71
C ARG A 3 -13.30 -25.91 -35.30
N VAL A 4 -12.60 -25.28 -36.25
CA VAL A 4 -11.44 -24.42 -35.99
C VAL A 4 -11.85 -23.04 -35.44
N LEU A 5 -13.03 -22.52 -35.81
CA LEU A 5 -13.50 -21.20 -35.41
C LEU A 5 -13.97 -21.11 -33.94
N ILE A 6 -14.34 -22.24 -33.33
CA ILE A 6 -14.78 -22.30 -31.92
C ILE A 6 -13.57 -22.35 -30.97
N LEU A 7 -12.42 -22.86 -31.45
CA LEU A 7 -11.21 -22.97 -30.63
C LEU A 7 -10.53 -21.60 -30.43
N CYS A 8 -10.63 -20.68 -31.40
CA CYS A 8 -10.05 -19.33 -31.28
C CYS A 8 -10.80 -18.43 -30.30
N ALA A 9 -12.09 -18.68 -30.04
CA ALA A 9 -12.88 -17.88 -29.11
C ALA A 9 -12.57 -18.18 -27.63
N PHE A 10 -11.99 -19.35 -27.33
CA PHE A 10 -11.68 -19.76 -25.95
C PHE A 10 -10.30 -19.26 -25.46
N ILE A 11 -9.41 -18.89 -26.38
CA ILE A 11 -8.04 -18.47 -26.02
C ILE A 11 -7.98 -17.00 -25.59
N PHE A 12 -8.94 -16.15 -26.00
CA PHE A 12 -8.98 -14.75 -25.59
C PHE A 12 -9.57 -14.49 -24.19
N PHE A 13 -10.20 -15.47 -23.55
CA PHE A 13 -10.80 -15.31 -22.22
C PHE A 13 -9.83 -15.54 -21.05
N LEU A 14 -8.61 -16.01 -21.31
CA LEU A 14 -7.62 -16.32 -20.27
C LEU A 14 -6.57 -15.22 -20.03
N SER A 15 -6.63 -14.11 -20.75
CA SER A 15 -5.67 -13.00 -20.61
C SER A 15 -6.18 -11.82 -19.78
N GLY A 16 -7.25 -12.02 -19.00
CA GLY A 16 -7.70 -11.05 -18.00
C GLY A 16 -6.96 -11.17 -16.67
N CYS A 17 -5.66 -11.46 -16.70
CA CYS A 17 -4.82 -11.21 -15.53
C CYS A 17 -4.62 -9.69 -15.49
N GLU A 18 -5.43 -9.03 -14.67
CA GLU A 18 -5.23 -7.63 -14.34
C GLU A 18 -3.87 -7.51 -13.65
N GLU A 19 -2.84 -7.15 -14.43
CA GLU A 19 -1.47 -6.95 -13.97
C GLU A 19 -1.44 -5.63 -13.17
N ARG A 20 -1.90 -5.69 -11.92
CA ARG A 20 -1.86 -4.54 -11.00
C ARG A 20 -0.45 -4.43 -10.41
N GLU A 21 0.08 -3.21 -10.40
CA GLU A 21 1.42 -2.92 -9.90
C GLU A 21 1.61 -3.45 -8.48
N GLU A 22 2.50 -4.44 -8.34
CA GLU A 22 2.87 -5.00 -7.05
C GLU A 22 3.75 -3.98 -6.31
N ILE A 23 3.26 -3.46 -5.19
CA ILE A 23 4.05 -2.62 -4.30
C ILE A 23 5.17 -3.49 -3.71
N LYS A 24 6.41 -3.27 -4.18
CA LYS A 24 7.59 -3.98 -3.68
C LYS A 24 8.32 -3.12 -2.67
N LEU A 25 8.47 -3.64 -1.45
CA LEU A 25 9.26 -3.03 -0.39
C LEU A 25 10.59 -3.79 -0.19
N GLN A 26 11.64 -3.04 0.13
CA GLN A 26 12.97 -3.55 0.48
C GLN A 26 13.08 -3.82 1.99
N GLY A 27 14.10 -4.59 2.38
CA GLY A 27 14.41 -4.84 3.79
C GLY A 27 13.52 -5.88 4.46
N GLY A 28 12.86 -6.72 3.67
CA GLY A 28 12.05 -7.85 4.16
C GLY A 28 10.62 -7.51 4.54
N TYR A 29 10.20 -6.24 4.47
CA TYR A 29 8.82 -5.84 4.72
C TYR A 29 7.86 -6.50 3.73
N GLU A 30 6.74 -6.99 4.23
CA GLU A 30 5.74 -7.68 3.42
C GLU A 30 4.53 -6.78 3.18
N ILE A 31 4.05 -6.78 1.94
CA ILE A 31 2.78 -6.17 1.53
C ILE A 31 1.71 -7.27 1.48
N ILE A 32 0.71 -7.16 2.34
CA ILE A 32 -0.41 -8.10 2.41
C ILE A 32 -1.68 -7.40 1.97
N ARG A 33 -2.33 -7.92 0.92
CA ARG A 33 -3.63 -7.41 0.49
C ARG A 33 -4.70 -7.78 1.51
N VAL A 34 -5.46 -6.79 1.98
CA VAL A 34 -6.53 -7.01 2.95
C VAL A 34 -7.90 -7.08 2.25
N TYR A 35 -8.25 -6.03 1.51
CA TYR A 35 -9.53 -5.94 0.81
C TYR A 35 -9.48 -4.88 -0.30
N GLY A 36 -10.06 -5.14 -1.48
CA GLY A 36 -10.03 -4.17 -2.58
C GLY A 36 -8.59 -3.81 -2.98
N ASP A 37 -8.26 -2.52 -3.10
CA ASP A 37 -6.90 -2.02 -3.36
C ASP A 37 -6.14 -1.66 -2.07
N ALA A 38 -6.73 -1.96 -0.91
CA ALA A 38 -6.12 -1.71 0.38
C ALA A 38 -5.13 -2.83 0.76
N HIS A 39 -3.92 -2.40 1.07
CA HIS A 39 -2.83 -3.26 1.52
C HIS A 39 -2.50 -2.98 2.99
N SER A 40 -1.77 -3.90 3.59
CA SER A 40 -1.13 -3.75 4.89
C SER A 40 0.37 -3.97 4.76
N ILE A 41 1.16 -3.20 5.51
CA ILE A 41 2.60 -3.40 5.63
C ILE A 41 2.85 -4.16 6.92
N ALA A 42 3.62 -5.25 6.85
CA ALA A 42 4.08 -6.00 8.02
C ALA A 42 5.60 -5.93 8.16
N THR A 43 6.10 -6.13 9.38
CA THR A 43 7.53 -6.23 9.68
C THR A 43 8.18 -7.42 8.98
N PRO A 44 9.51 -7.45 8.83
CA PRO A 44 10.21 -8.52 8.12
C PRO A 44 10.07 -9.93 8.70
N ASP A 45 9.67 -10.05 9.97
CA ASP A 45 9.36 -11.34 10.61
C ASP A 45 7.89 -11.75 10.45
N GLY A 46 7.07 -10.93 9.79
CA GLY A 46 5.65 -11.13 9.53
C GLY A 46 4.76 -11.05 10.78
N ARG A 47 5.31 -10.62 11.93
CA ARG A 47 4.59 -10.69 13.21
C ARG A 47 3.86 -9.40 13.57
N GLU A 48 4.31 -8.26 13.08
CA GLU A 48 3.76 -6.96 13.47
C GLU A 48 3.22 -6.21 12.25
N LEU A 49 2.01 -5.66 12.42
CA LEU A 49 1.40 -4.77 11.45
C LEU A 49 1.99 -3.36 11.61
N VAL A 50 2.66 -2.88 10.57
CA VAL A 50 3.21 -1.52 10.51
C VAL A 50 2.11 -0.52 10.12
N MET A 51 1.34 -0.81 9.06
CA MET A 51 0.30 0.12 8.59
C MET A 51 -0.80 -0.60 7.81
N PRO A 52 -2.09 -0.48 8.20
CA PRO A 52 -3.20 -0.96 7.38
C PRO A 52 -3.73 0.08 6.39
N ASN A 53 -4.51 -0.37 5.41
CA ASN A 53 -5.20 0.45 4.41
C ASN A 53 -4.28 1.30 3.50
N VAL A 54 -3.09 0.78 3.20
CA VAL A 54 -2.12 1.40 2.30
C VAL A 54 -2.59 1.26 0.86
N VAL A 55 -2.67 2.39 0.16
CA VAL A 55 -3.02 2.45 -1.28
C VAL A 55 -1.79 2.73 -2.15
N SER A 56 -0.76 3.35 -1.59
CA SER A 56 0.53 3.52 -2.25
C SER A 56 1.65 3.59 -1.23
N ALA A 57 2.82 3.03 -1.57
CA ALA A 57 4.02 3.11 -0.76
C ALA A 57 5.29 3.07 -1.61
N LYS A 58 6.34 3.70 -1.10
CA LYS A 58 7.72 3.66 -1.62
C LYS A 58 8.66 3.55 -0.44
N ASP A 59 9.82 2.96 -0.66
CA ASP A 59 10.80 2.79 0.41
C ASP A 59 12.24 2.88 -0.09
N ASP A 60 13.14 3.05 0.87
CA ASP A 60 14.58 2.92 0.72
C ASP A 60 15.18 2.12 1.90
N SER A 61 16.49 2.23 2.12
CA SER A 61 17.16 1.54 3.23
C SER A 61 16.74 2.02 4.62
N LEU A 62 16.18 3.21 4.76
CA LEU A 62 15.91 3.88 6.03
C LEU A 62 14.42 4.10 6.29
N TYR A 63 13.64 4.39 5.25
CA TYR A 63 12.26 4.82 5.38
C TYR A 63 11.30 4.02 4.51
N ILE A 64 10.06 3.92 4.97
CA ILE A 64 8.90 3.58 4.14
C ILE A 64 7.96 4.77 4.22
N ILE A 65 7.59 5.32 3.07
CA ILE A 65 6.60 6.38 2.95
C ILE A 65 5.39 5.82 2.23
N GLY A 66 4.21 6.36 2.53
CA GLY A 66 3.03 5.96 1.78
C GLY A 66 1.81 6.80 2.06
N ARG A 67 0.71 6.36 1.47
CA ARG A 67 -0.63 6.92 1.65
C ARG A 67 -1.60 5.82 2.03
N THR A 68 -2.48 6.18 2.95
CA THR A 68 -3.61 5.36 3.37
C THR A 68 -4.92 6.05 3.06
N GLU A 69 -5.94 5.27 2.75
CA GLU A 69 -7.28 5.76 2.48
C GLU A 69 -8.32 4.96 3.25
N ALA A 70 -9.47 5.59 3.49
CA ALA A 70 -10.59 4.89 4.08
C ALA A 70 -11.06 3.77 3.14
N PRO A 71 -11.39 2.58 3.68
CA PRO A 71 -11.87 1.48 2.85
C PRO A 71 -13.18 1.85 2.14
N VAL A 72 -13.32 1.42 0.88
CA VAL A 72 -14.55 1.59 0.08
C VAL A 72 -15.11 0.20 -0.28
N PRO A 73 -16.36 -0.14 0.13
CA PRO A 73 -17.31 0.68 0.89
C PRO A 73 -16.87 0.90 2.34
N ALA A 74 -17.35 1.99 2.95
CA ALA A 74 -17.01 2.34 4.32
C ALA A 74 -17.38 1.21 5.28
N ILE A 75 -16.39 0.65 5.98
CA ILE A 75 -16.59 -0.37 6.99
C ILE A 75 -16.90 0.34 8.31
N THR A 76 -18.04 -0.02 8.93
CA THR A 76 -18.34 0.48 10.27
C THR A 76 -17.46 -0.26 11.27
N LEU A 77 -16.39 0.39 11.71
CA LEU A 77 -15.53 -0.14 12.76
C LEU A 77 -16.23 -0.01 14.12
N PRO A 78 -16.05 -0.98 15.04
CA PRO A 78 -16.44 -0.85 16.44
C PRO A 78 -15.91 0.47 17.02
N GLU A 79 -16.63 1.12 17.95
CA GLU A 79 -16.31 2.49 18.38
C GLU A 79 -14.88 2.69 18.91
N GLY A 80 -14.25 1.63 19.44
CA GLY A 80 -12.84 1.66 19.87
C GLY A 80 -11.79 1.52 18.76
N LEU A 81 -12.21 1.23 17.52
CA LEU A 81 -11.34 1.03 16.34
C LEU A 81 -11.51 2.14 15.29
N LYS A 82 -12.40 3.11 15.50
CA LYS A 82 -12.73 4.20 14.55
C LYS A 82 -11.63 5.26 14.37
N LEU A 83 -10.50 5.14 15.07
CA LEU A 83 -9.48 6.20 15.18
C LEU A 83 -8.29 6.04 14.23
N GLN A 84 -8.34 5.17 13.21
CA GLN A 84 -7.22 5.09 12.28
C GLN A 84 -7.10 6.41 11.49
N PRO A 85 -5.97 7.13 11.60
CA PRO A 85 -5.79 8.37 10.88
C PRO A 85 -5.38 8.07 9.43
N TYR A 86 -6.18 8.53 8.48
CA TYR A 86 -5.91 8.38 7.03
C TYR A 86 -5.11 9.57 6.50
N GLY A 87 -4.41 9.37 5.39
CA GLY A 87 -3.52 10.35 4.79
C GLY A 87 -2.13 9.77 4.56
N TYR A 88 -1.12 10.63 4.61
CA TYR A 88 0.27 10.20 4.39
C TYR A 88 0.89 9.64 5.66
N PHE A 89 1.85 8.73 5.49
CA PHE A 89 2.65 8.20 6.58
C PHE A 89 4.13 8.15 6.23
N ILE A 90 4.96 8.19 7.27
CA ILE A 90 6.41 7.98 7.23
C ILE A 90 6.75 7.02 8.36
N PHE A 91 7.38 5.91 8.01
CA PHE A 91 7.89 4.90 8.92
C PHE A 91 9.41 4.84 8.82
N GLU A 92 10.10 5.02 9.95
CA GLU A 92 11.55 4.94 10.05
C GLU A 92 11.97 3.52 10.50
N LYS A 93 12.63 2.78 9.61
CA LYS A 93 12.96 1.35 9.81
C LYS A 93 13.89 1.13 11.00
N GLY A 94 14.85 2.04 11.21
CA GLY A 94 15.87 1.91 12.25
C GLY A 94 15.35 2.15 13.67
N THR A 95 14.31 2.97 13.83
CA THR A 95 13.76 3.37 15.13
C THR A 95 12.38 2.77 15.40
N GLY A 96 11.68 2.31 14.36
CA GLY A 96 10.28 1.87 14.44
C GLY A 96 9.30 3.03 14.57
N VAL A 97 9.74 4.29 14.43
CA VAL A 97 8.88 5.46 14.58
C VAL A 97 7.95 5.57 13.39
N LEU A 98 6.65 5.68 13.69
CA LEU A 98 5.58 5.74 12.70
C LEU A 98 4.80 7.06 12.83
N SER A 99 4.86 7.88 11.79
CA SER A 99 4.12 9.14 11.68
C SER A 99 2.98 8.97 10.68
N VAL A 100 1.75 9.26 11.06
CA VAL A 100 0.54 8.83 10.35
C VAL A 100 -0.51 9.94 10.31
N GLY A 101 -1.41 9.87 9.34
CA GLY A 101 -2.46 10.88 9.19
C GLY A 101 -1.95 12.24 8.75
N LEU A 102 -0.76 12.31 8.18
CA LEU A 102 -0.17 13.57 7.74
C LEU A 102 -0.96 14.11 6.56
N SER A 103 -1.26 15.40 6.59
CA SER A 103 -1.66 16.12 5.38
C SER A 103 -0.51 16.14 4.37
N LEU A 104 -0.81 16.42 3.09
CA LEU A 104 0.23 16.53 2.06
C LEU A 104 1.32 17.55 2.44
N LYS A 105 0.92 18.67 3.04
CA LYS A 105 1.86 19.71 3.48
C LYS A 105 2.76 19.21 4.60
N GLU A 106 2.19 18.62 5.66
CA GLU A 106 2.98 18.10 6.79
C GLU A 106 3.93 16.99 6.35
N PHE A 107 3.48 16.14 5.42
CA PHE A 107 4.30 15.11 4.81
C PHE A 107 5.49 15.71 4.06
N GLN A 108 5.26 16.69 3.18
CA GLN A 108 6.33 17.37 2.43
C GLN A 108 7.28 18.13 3.35
N ASP A 109 6.77 18.85 4.34
CA ASP A 109 7.57 19.58 5.33
C ASP A 109 8.47 18.61 6.11
N LYS A 110 7.96 17.43 6.44
CA LYS A 110 8.70 16.39 7.15
C LYS A 110 9.79 15.75 6.28
N LEU A 111 9.48 15.40 5.02
CA LEU A 111 10.48 14.91 4.07
C LEU A 111 11.64 15.90 3.91
N LEU A 112 11.34 17.19 3.78
CA LEU A 112 12.35 18.24 3.66
C LEU A 112 13.18 18.38 4.93
N LYS A 113 12.54 18.41 6.10
CA LYS A 113 13.21 18.55 7.39
C LYS A 113 14.18 17.39 7.68
N GLU A 114 13.79 16.18 7.30
CA GLU A 114 14.57 14.96 7.51
C GLU A 114 15.48 14.62 6.32
N ASN A 115 15.49 15.46 5.27
CA ASN A 115 16.25 15.28 4.04
C ASN A 115 16.01 13.93 3.35
N ILE A 116 14.75 13.47 3.40
CA ILE A 116 14.28 12.23 2.77
C ILE A 116 14.01 12.51 1.28
N SER A 117 14.65 11.76 0.40
CA SER A 117 14.56 11.97 -1.06
C SER A 117 13.46 11.16 -1.75
N LEU A 118 12.75 10.31 -1.00
CA LEU A 118 11.64 9.50 -1.50
C LEU A 118 10.47 10.37 -1.99
N LYS A 119 9.85 9.93 -3.08
CA LYS A 119 8.66 10.57 -3.66
C LYS A 119 7.57 9.53 -3.88
N LEU A 120 6.37 9.85 -3.41
CA LEU A 120 5.17 9.13 -3.80
C LEU A 120 4.71 9.66 -5.16
N GLU A 121 4.59 8.75 -6.12
CA GLU A 121 3.93 9.06 -7.39
C GLU A 121 2.41 9.12 -7.12
N ASN A 122 1.76 10.14 -7.69
CA ASN A 122 0.32 10.38 -7.56
C ASN A 122 -0.48 9.51 -8.51
#